data_AF-A0A7V5DCW1-F1
#
_entry.id   AF-A0A7V5DCW1-F1
#
_cell.length_a   1.000
_cell.length_b   1.000
_cell.length_c   1.000
_cell.angle_alpha   90.00
_cell.angle_beta   90.00
_cell.angle_gamma   90.00
#
_symmetry.space_group_name_H-M   'P 1'
#
loop_
_entity.id
_entity.type
_entity.pdbx_description
1 polymer ?
#
loop_
_entity_poly.entity_id
_entity_poly.type
_entity_poly.pdbx_seq_one_letter_code
_entity_poly.pdbx_strand_id
1 'polypeptide(L)'
;MNQHNFPTPGTFTRARSGELFEEAKTYFPGGVHSPVRAFKSVQGPPIFFQKGEGCHLFDVDNQKFIDFCCSWGPLILGHCHPAVV
;
A
#
# COMPACT_ATOMS: atom_id res chain seq x y z
N MET A 1 15.08 -22.38 3.70
CA MET A 1 13.80 -21.65 3.67
C MET A 1 14.14 -20.17 3.73
N ASN A 2 13.87 -19.41 2.66
CA ASN A 2 14.21 -17.99 2.63
C ASN A 2 13.31 -17.27 3.64
N GLN A 3 13.90 -16.59 4.62
CA GLN A 3 13.15 -15.76 5.55
C GLN A 3 12.50 -14.63 4.76
N HIS A 4 11.19 -14.69 4.59
CA HIS A 4 10.47 -13.60 3.94
C HIS A 4 10.37 -12.43 4.93
N ASN A 5 11.04 -11.33 4.62
CA ASN A 5 11.10 -10.13 5.46
C ASN A 5 9.84 -9.27 5.25
N PHE A 6 8.72 -9.72 5.82
CA PHE A 6 7.45 -8.98 5.85
C PHE A 6 7.32 -8.19 7.17
N PRO A 7 6.66 -7.02 7.16
CA PRO A 7 6.43 -6.27 8.39
C PRO A 7 5.56 -7.07 9.35
N THR A 8 5.99 -7.13 10.61
CA THR A 8 5.23 -7.65 11.74
C THR A 8 4.70 -6.49 12.56
N PRO A 9 3.75 -6.68 13.50
CA PRO A 9 3.29 -5.60 14.36
C PRO A 9 4.41 -4.83 15.09
N GLY A 10 5.54 -5.48 15.39
CA GLY A 10 6.69 -4.84 16.05
C GLY A 10 7.66 -4.12 15.11
N THR A 11 7.58 -4.37 13.80
CA THR A 11 8.47 -3.76 12.79
C THR A 11 7.72 -2.87 11.80
N PHE A 12 6.38 -2.86 11.88
CA PHE A 12 5.53 -2.09 10.97
C PHE A 12 5.57 -0.61 11.29
N THR A 13 5.88 0.21 10.28
CA THR A 13 5.87 1.67 10.36
C THR A 13 4.94 2.26 9.28
N ARG A 14 4.47 3.48 9.51
CA ARG A 14 3.72 4.29 8.52
C ARG A 14 4.18 5.75 8.58
N ALA A 15 5.45 5.99 8.90
CA ALA A 15 5.95 7.34 9.13
C ALA A 15 5.85 8.19 7.86
N ARG A 16 6.44 7.71 6.76
CA ARG A 16 6.39 8.42 5.48
C ARG A 16 5.00 8.43 4.89
N SER A 17 4.28 7.31 4.99
CA SER A 17 2.87 7.24 4.58
C SER A 17 1.99 8.26 5.32
N GLY A 18 2.24 8.49 6.62
CA GLY A 18 1.54 9.45 7.45
C GLY A 18 1.80 10.90 7.01
N GLU A 19 3.05 11.25 6.75
CA GLU A 19 3.43 12.57 6.22
C GLU A 19 2.71 12.88 4.90
N LEU A 20 2.76 11.93 3.95
CA LEU A 20 2.09 12.06 2.65
C LEU A 20 0.58 12.14 2.80
N PHE A 21 -0.01 11.46 3.77
CA PHE A 21 -1.46 11.54 4.01
C PHE A 21 -1.89 12.89 4.57
N GLU A 22 -1.12 13.47 5.49
CA GLU A 22 -1.39 14.84 5.98
C GLU A 22 -1.26 15.87 4.86
N GLU A 23 -0.25 15.73 3.99
CA GLU A 23 -0.12 16.55 2.79
C GLU A 23 -1.33 16.35 1.84
N ALA A 24 -1.72 15.10 1.56
CA ALA A 24 -2.83 14.79 0.67
C ALA A 24 -4.18 15.36 1.14
N LYS A 25 -4.42 15.45 2.46
CA LYS A 25 -5.62 16.08 3.01
C LYS A 25 -5.76 17.56 2.64
N THR A 26 -4.67 18.23 2.30
CA THR A 26 -4.70 19.63 1.84
C THR A 26 -5.19 19.75 0.39
N TYR A 27 -5.13 18.67 -0.37
CA TYR A 27 -5.49 18.64 -1.79
C TYR A 27 -6.83 17.95 -2.06
N PHE A 28 -7.16 16.90 -1.29
CA PHE A 28 -8.29 16.02 -1.58
C PHE A 28 -9.20 15.84 -0.36
N PRO A 29 -10.53 15.75 -0.56
CA PRO A 29 -11.46 15.45 0.53
C PRO A 29 -11.11 14.14 1.24
N GLY A 30 -10.78 14.22 2.53
CA GLY A 30 -10.32 13.06 3.31
C GLY A 30 -8.99 12.48 2.86
N GLY A 31 -8.20 13.22 2.06
CA GLY A 31 -6.87 12.84 1.59
C GLY A 31 -6.83 11.73 0.54
N VAL A 32 -7.97 11.38 -0.09
CA VAL A 32 -8.07 10.23 -1.01
C VAL A 32 -9.04 10.47 -2.18
N HIS A 33 -8.87 9.70 -3.25
CA HIS A 33 -9.77 9.69 -4.42
C HIS A 33 -10.88 8.62 -4.35
N SER A 34 -10.87 7.74 -3.35
CA SER A 34 -11.93 6.76 -3.10
C SER A 34 -12.04 6.51 -1.60
N PRO A 35 -13.23 6.56 -0.98
CA PRO A 35 -13.38 6.56 0.48
C PRO A 35 -12.72 5.39 1.21
N VAL A 36 -12.73 4.20 0.61
CA VAL A 36 -12.14 2.99 1.22
C VAL A 36 -10.64 3.13 1.45
N ARG A 37 -9.96 3.96 0.64
CA ARG A 37 -8.53 4.21 0.74
C ARG A 37 -8.16 5.06 1.95
N ALA A 38 -9.11 5.69 2.65
CA ALA A 38 -8.83 6.50 3.84
C ALA A 38 -8.70 5.67 5.13
N PHE A 39 -8.86 4.35 5.07
CA PHE A 39 -8.63 3.41 6.19
C PHE A 39 -9.47 3.71 7.46
N LYS A 40 -10.60 4.43 7.31
CA LYS A 40 -11.47 4.82 8.43
C LYS A 40 -11.98 3.62 9.27
N SER A 41 -12.06 2.43 8.68
CA SER A 41 -12.52 1.21 9.36
C SER A 41 -11.43 0.46 10.14
N VAL A 42 -10.14 0.75 9.92
CA VAL A 42 -9.01 -0.06 10.44
C VAL A 42 -7.94 0.74 11.20
N GLN A 43 -8.18 2.02 11.45
CA GLN A 43 -7.34 2.94 12.24
C GLN A 43 -5.95 3.27 11.65
N GLY A 44 -5.49 4.48 11.94
CA GLY A 44 -4.21 5.04 11.48
C GLY A 44 -4.22 5.49 10.01
N PRO A 45 -3.11 6.10 9.54
CA PRO A 45 -3.02 6.59 8.18
C PRO A 45 -3.04 5.44 7.15
N PRO A 46 -3.56 5.66 5.94
CA PRO A 46 -3.47 4.68 4.88
C PRO A 46 -2.02 4.46 4.43
N ILE A 47 -1.76 3.31 3.81
CA ILE A 47 -0.43 2.96 3.31
C ILE A 47 -0.29 3.52 1.89
N PHE A 48 0.78 4.28 1.65
CA PHE A 48 1.13 4.78 0.32
C PHE A 48 2.07 3.79 -0.35
N PHE A 49 1.63 3.20 -1.47
CA PHE A 49 2.43 2.25 -2.24
C PHE A 49 3.21 2.94 -3.37
N GLN A 50 4.49 2.59 -3.52
CA GLN A 50 5.37 3.15 -4.55
C GLN A 50 5.67 2.19 -5.71
N LYS A 51 5.57 0.87 -5.48
CA LYS A 51 5.84 -0.16 -6.48
C LYS A 51 5.00 -1.41 -6.22
N GLY A 52 4.62 -2.12 -7.28
CA GLY A 52 4.15 -3.50 -7.23
C GLY A 52 4.95 -4.41 -8.16
N GLU A 53 5.08 -5.69 -7.82
CA GLU A 53 5.71 -6.71 -8.67
C GLU A 53 5.17 -8.11 -8.34
N GLY A 54 4.54 -8.78 -9.32
CA GLY A 54 3.88 -10.05 -9.10
C GLY A 54 2.80 -9.94 -8.03
N CYS A 55 2.90 -10.76 -6.97
CA CYS A 55 1.97 -10.71 -5.83
C CYS A 55 2.40 -9.73 -4.71
N HIS A 56 3.39 -8.88 -4.94
CA HIS A 56 3.95 -8.02 -3.89
C HIS A 56 3.69 -6.54 -4.12
N LEU A 57 3.53 -5.81 -3.02
CA LEU A 57 3.53 -4.35 -2.95
C LEU A 57 4.71 -3.87 -2.10
N PHE A 58 5.20 -2.68 -2.44
CA PHE A 58 6.24 -1.98 -1.70
C PHE A 58 5.73 -0.58 -1.37
N ASP A 59 5.73 -0.23 -0.08
CA ASP A 59 5.31 1.09 0.37
C ASP A 59 6.45 2.11 0.35
N VAL A 60 6.10 3.37 0.63
CA VAL A 60 7.04 4.50 0.72
C VAL A 60 7.96 4.45 1.95
N ASP A 61 7.68 3.54 2.88
CA ASP A 61 8.52 3.23 4.04
C ASP A 61 9.47 2.03 3.74
N ASN A 62 9.52 1.57 2.47
CA ASN A 62 10.29 0.43 1.97
C ASN A 62 9.90 -0.94 2.54
N GLN A 63 8.67 -1.07 3.04
CA GLN A 63 8.13 -2.33 3.53
C GLN A 63 7.52 -3.13 2.39
N LYS A 64 7.74 -4.44 2.40
CA LYS A 64 7.21 -5.38 1.41
C LYS A 64 5.97 -6.08 1.96
N PHE A 65 4.92 -6.20 1.16
CA PHE A 65 3.67 -6.87 1.51
C PHE A 65 3.32 -7.94 0.48
N ILE A 66 2.57 -8.96 0.91
CA ILE A 66 1.79 -9.80 -0.03
C ILE A 66 0.47 -9.08 -0.28
N ASP A 67 0.14 -8.83 -1.55
CA ASP A 67 -1.08 -8.12 -1.92
C ASP A 67 -2.26 -9.09 -2.11
N PHE A 68 -3.22 -9.01 -1.19
CA PHE A 68 -4.52 -9.67 -1.30
C PHE A 68 -5.64 -8.72 -1.75
N CYS A 69 -5.36 -7.42 -1.82
CA CYS A 69 -6.31 -6.42 -2.33
C CYS A 69 -6.36 -6.48 -3.86
N CYS A 70 -5.22 -6.68 -4.53
CA CYS A 70 -5.11 -6.86 -5.98
C CYS A 70 -5.81 -5.74 -6.77
N SER A 71 -5.66 -4.50 -6.31
CA SER A 71 -6.37 -3.32 -6.81
C SER A 71 -7.91 -3.49 -6.88
N TRP A 72 -8.48 -4.23 -5.92
CA TRP A 72 -9.90 -4.56 -5.85
C TRP A 72 -10.38 -5.50 -6.98
N GLY A 73 -9.47 -6.27 -7.59
CA GLY A 73 -9.80 -7.31 -8.58
C GLY A 73 -8.99 -7.31 -9.89
N PRO A 74 -8.65 -6.18 -10.53
CA PRO A 74 -8.06 -6.15 -11.87
C PRO A 74 -6.74 -6.92 -12.01
N LEU A 75 -5.98 -7.06 -10.92
CA LEU A 75 -4.62 -7.60 -10.95
C LEU A 75 -4.59 -9.13 -10.80
N ILE A 76 -5.41 -9.85 -11.57
CA ILE A 76 -5.45 -11.31 -11.54
C ILE A 76 -4.14 -11.97 -11.98
N LEU A 77 -3.40 -11.30 -12.87
CA LEU A 77 -2.06 -11.72 -13.32
C LEU A 77 -0.92 -11.15 -12.43
N GLY A 78 -1.26 -10.43 -11.37
CA GLY A 78 -0.32 -9.71 -10.53
C GLY A 78 0.11 -8.34 -11.08
N HIS A 79 0.85 -7.60 -10.27
CA HIS A 79 1.44 -6.31 -10.61
C HIS A 79 2.55 -6.45 -11.65
N CYS A 80 2.60 -5.53 -12.62
CA CYS A 80 3.65 -5.44 -13.63
C CYS A 80 3.95 -6.76 -14.37
N HIS A 81 2.91 -7.52 -14.72
CA HIS A 81 3.07 -8.76 -15.47
C HIS A 81 3.74 -8.49 -16.84
N PRO A 82 4.83 -9.22 -17.22
CA PRO A 82 5.63 -8.90 -18.41
C PRO A 82 4.87 -8.87 -19.74
N ALA A 83 3.79 -9.64 -19.85
CA ALA A 83 2.95 -9.65 -21.06
C ALA A 83 1.91 -8.51 -21.12
N VAL A 84 1.80 -7.68 -20.08
CA VAL A 84 0.82 -6.59 -19.98
C VAL A 84 1.51 -5.21 -20.01
N VAL A 85 2.73 -5.11 -19.46
CA VAL A 85 3.53 -3.87 -19.41
C VAL A 85 4.15 -3.48 -20.75
#